data_AF-A0A1E1V4I9-F1
#
_entry.id   AF-A0A1E1V4I9-F1
#
_cell.length_a   1.000
_cell.length_b   1.000
_cell.length_c   1.000
_cell.angle_alpha   90.00
_cell.angle_beta   90.00
_cell.angle_gamma   90.00
#
_symmetry.space_group_name_H-M   'P 1'
#
loop_
_entity.id
_entity.type
_entity.pdbx_description
1 polymer ?
#
loop_
_entity_poly.entity_id
_entity_poly.type
_entity_poly.pdbx_seq_one_letter_code
_entity_poly.pdbx_strand_id
1 'polypeptide(L)'
;MLIGFLLNRKITFRYCGNNAGALRRYVASYGFGYIINFAGLWLLVEKAGIAHEIVQGGMTVGLPIMLFVIQKYWVFPAAPAHCPSHARLAP
;
A
#
# COMPACT_ATOMS: atom_id res chain seq x y z
N MET A 1 1.20 9.70 -4.20
CA MET A 1 0.73 8.49 -4.92
C MET A 1 1.77 7.98 -5.92
N LEU A 2 2.12 8.73 -6.96
CA LEU A 2 3.04 8.25 -8.02
C LEU A 2 4.48 8.00 -7.55
N ILE A 3 5.07 8.93 -6.79
CA ILE A 3 6.43 8.78 -6.22
C ILE A 3 6.48 7.58 -5.26
N GLY A 4 5.49 7.47 -4.37
CA GLY A 4 5.35 6.35 -3.44
C GLY A 4 5.20 4.99 -4.15
N PHE A 5 4.43 4.94 -5.24
CA PHE A 5 4.32 3.75 -6.08
C PHE A 5 5.66 3.36 -6.71
N LEU A 6 6.38 4.32 -7.29
CA LEU A 6 7.68 4.06 -7.94
C LEU A 6 8.74 3.58 -6.93
N LEU A 7 8.81 4.20 -5.75
CA LEU A 7 9.73 3.80 -4.68
C LEU A 7 9.39 2.41 -4.13
N ASN A 8 8.14 2.17 -3.74
CA ASN A 8 7.71 0.86 -3.23
C ASN A 8 7.95 -0.24 -4.27
N ARG A 9 7.66 0.03 -5.54
CA ARG A 9 7.86 -0.94 -6.62
C ARG A 9 9.33 -1.27 -6.86
N LYS A 10 10.19 -0.25 -7.04
CA LYS A 10 11.59 -0.45 -7.46
C LYS A 10 12.50 -0.86 -6.30
N ILE A 11 12.31 -0.24 -5.14
CA ILE A 11 13.24 -0.38 -4.00
C ILE A 11 12.70 -1.43 -3.03
N THR A 12 11.46 -1.26 -2.54
CA THR A 12 10.92 -2.11 -1.46
C THR A 12 10.54 -3.51 -1.93
N PHE A 13 9.84 -3.63 -3.06
CA PHE A 13 9.25 -4.90 -3.51
C PHE A 13 9.88 -5.47 -4.79
N ARG A 14 10.75 -4.72 -5.48
CA ARG A 14 11.45 -5.11 -6.72
C ARG A 14 10.54 -5.84 -7.73
N TYR A 15 9.35 -5.30 -7.96
CA TYR A 15 8.29 -5.98 -8.72
C TYR A 15 8.47 -5.89 -10.25
N CYS A 16 8.58 -7.07 -10.91
CA CYS A 16 8.76 -7.23 -12.37
C CYS A 16 7.46 -7.43 -13.19
N GLY A 17 6.26 -7.40 -12.58
CA GLY A 17 4.99 -7.73 -13.27
C GLY A 17 4.27 -6.57 -13.97
N ASN A 18 2.99 -6.77 -14.32
CA ASN A 18 2.17 -5.78 -15.06
C ASN A 18 1.94 -4.49 -14.26
N ASN A 19 2.44 -3.37 -14.79
CA ASN A 19 2.45 -2.07 -14.12
C ASN A 19 1.06 -1.44 -13.96
N ALA A 20 0.21 -1.55 -14.98
CA ALA A 20 -1.13 -0.95 -14.95
C ALA A 20 -2.05 -1.65 -13.95
N GLY A 21 -1.94 -2.99 -13.83
CA GLY A 21 -2.64 -3.78 -12.82
C GLY A 21 -2.19 -3.43 -11.41
N ALA A 22 -0.88 -3.35 -11.17
CA ALA A 22 -0.32 -2.99 -9.88
C ALA A 22 -0.69 -1.56 -9.45
N LEU A 23 -0.69 -0.59 -10.38
CA LEU A 23 -1.08 0.79 -10.06
C LEU A 23 -2.54 0.89 -9.61
N ARG A 24 -3.47 0.17 -10.27
CA ARG A 24 -4.88 0.15 -9.86
C ARG A 24 -5.05 -0.42 -8.45
N ARG A 25 -4.38 -1.54 -8.14
CA ARG A 25 -4.40 -2.13 -6.79
C ARG A 25 -3.78 -1.20 -5.75
N TYR A 26 -2.71 -0.50 -6.11
CA TYR A 26 -2.09 0.50 -5.25
C TYR A 26 -3.06 1.64 -4.91
N VAL A 27 -3.69 2.26 -5.93
CA VAL A 27 -4.70 3.31 -5.72
C VAL A 27 -5.87 2.79 -4.88
N ALA A 28 -6.39 1.59 -5.17
CA ALA A 28 -7.45 0.97 -4.38
C ALA A 28 -7.06 0.75 -2.92
N SER A 29 -5.81 0.34 -2.65
CA SER A 29 -5.30 0.13 -1.29
C SER A 29 -5.30 1.43 -0.48
N TYR A 30 -4.86 2.54 -1.10
CA TYR A 30 -4.87 3.85 -0.46
C TYR A 30 -6.30 4.39 -0.28
N GLY A 31 -7.19 4.17 -1.25
CA GLY A 31 -8.61 4.49 -1.11
C GLY A 31 -9.24 3.74 0.07
N PHE A 32 -8.96 2.46 0.20
CA PHE A 32 -9.40 1.64 1.34
C PHE A 32 -8.84 2.15 2.68
N GLY A 33 -7.56 2.51 2.72
CA GLY A 33 -6.95 3.13 3.90
C GLY A 33 -7.65 4.44 4.31
N TYR A 34 -8.09 5.24 3.34
CA TYR A 34 -8.81 6.48 3.60
C TYR A 34 -10.20 6.22 4.20
N ILE A 35 -10.92 5.22 3.68
CA ILE A 35 -12.21 4.79 4.21
C ILE A 35 -12.06 4.31 5.66
N ILE A 36 -11.04 3.51 5.96
CA ILE A 36 -10.76 3.05 7.32
C ILE A 36 -10.41 4.22 8.24
N ASN A 37 -9.58 5.16 7.78
CA ASN A 37 -9.21 6.33 8.57
C ASN A 37 -10.46 7.15 8.95
N PHE A 38 -11.32 7.42 7.97
CA PHE A 38 -12.57 8.14 8.17
C PHE A 38 -13.52 7.38 9.10
N ALA A 39 -13.72 6.08 8.86
CA ALA A 39 -14.57 5.24 9.70
C ALA A 39 -14.06 5.15 11.15
N GLY A 40 -12.74 5.10 11.34
CA GLY A 40 -12.12 5.12 12.66
C GLY A 40 -12.41 6.41 13.41
N LEU A 41 -12.28 7.56 12.75
CA LEU A 41 -12.65 8.86 13.34
C LEU A 41 -14.14 8.92 13.68
N TRP A 42 -15.00 8.54 12.73
CA TRP A 42 -16.44 8.57 12.92
C TRP A 42 -16.91 7.65 14.07
N LEU A 43 -16.42 6.41 14.12
CA LEU A 43 -16.83 5.45 15.15
C LEU A 43 -16.18 5.72 16.50
N LEU A 44 -14.87 5.95 16.55
CA LEU A 44 -14.17 6.07 17.83
C LEU A 44 -14.29 7.46 18.43
N VAL A 45 -14.26 8.52 17.62
CA VAL A 45 -14.35 9.90 18.12
C VAL A 45 -15.81 10.32 18.24
N GLU A 46 -16.58 10.27 17.15
CA GLU A 46 -17.95 10.81 17.20
C GLU A 46 -18.93 9.90 17.95
N LYS A 47 -18.85 8.57 17.77
CA LYS A 47 -19.78 7.64 18.43
C LYS A 47 -19.34 7.20 19.82
N ALA A 48 -18.04 6.94 20.02
CA ALA A 48 -17.52 6.46 21.29
C ALA A 48 -16.89 7.56 22.17
N GLY A 49 -16.74 8.80 21.66
CA GLY A 49 -16.24 9.93 22.45
C GLY A 49 -14.75 9.86 22.80
N ILE A 50 -13.98 8.97 22.16
CA ILE A 50 -12.55 8.83 22.43
C ILE A 50 -11.83 10.07 21.91
N ALA A 51 -10.85 10.55 22.68
CA ALA A 51 -10.04 11.69 22.30
C ALA A 51 -9.44 11.49 20.90
N HIS A 52 -9.64 12.49 20.04
CA HIS A 52 -9.19 12.47 18.65
C HIS A 52 -7.69 12.15 18.52
N GLU A 53 -6.86 12.69 19.43
CA GLU A 53 -5.41 12.48 19.45
C GLU A 53 -5.01 11.01 19.61
N ILE A 54 -5.73 10.26 20.48
CA ILE A 54 -5.46 8.83 20.71
C ILE A 54 -5.82 8.02 19.47
N VAL A 55 -7.00 8.28 18.90
CA VAL A 55 -7.46 7.59 17.68
C VAL A 55 -6.52 7.89 16.51
N GLN A 56 -6.11 9.15 16.36
CA GLN A 56 -5.23 9.59 15.30
C GLN A 56 -3.81 9.02 15.46
N GLY A 57 -3.30 8.92 16.68
CA GLY A 57 -2.04 8.23 16.98
C GLY A 57 -2.08 6.75 16.58
N GLY A 58 -3.16 6.06 16.95
CA GLY A 58 -3.39 4.66 16.55
C GLY A 58 -3.47 4.50 15.03
N MET A 59 -4.21 5.37 14.33
CA MET A 59 -4.35 5.33 12.87
C MET A 59 -3.03 5.65 12.15
N THR A 60 -2.23 6.55 12.71
CA THR A 60 -0.91 6.93 12.16
C THR A 60 0.05 5.74 12.13
N VAL A 61 -0.03 4.82 13.09
CA VAL A 61 0.80 3.62 13.13
C VAL A 61 0.13 2.45 12.39
N GLY A 62 -1.17 2.24 12.63
CA GLY A 62 -1.91 1.10 12.09
C GLY A 62 -2.08 1.13 10.57
N LEU A 63 -2.40 2.30 10.00
CA LEU A 63 -2.64 2.40 8.54
C LEU A 63 -1.39 2.10 7.71
N PRO A 64 -0.19 2.63 8.02
CA PRO A 64 1.02 2.25 7.30
C PRO A 64 1.32 0.75 7.36
N ILE A 65 1.13 0.10 8.52
CA ILE A 65 1.35 -1.35 8.66
C ILE A 65 0.36 -2.12 7.79
N MET A 66 -0.92 -1.79 7.87
CA MET A 66 -1.96 -2.41 7.05
C MET A 66 -1.67 -2.21 5.55
N LEU A 67 -1.38 -0.97 5.14
CA LEU A 67 -1.04 -0.65 3.76
C LEU A 67 0.21 -1.40 3.31
N PHE A 68 1.20 -1.59 4.17
CA PHE A 68 2.39 -2.38 3.85
C PHE A 68 2.03 -3.84 3.56
N VAL A 69 1.19 -4.46 4.40
CA VAL A 69 0.72 -5.84 4.21
C VAL A 69 -0.06 -6.00 2.90
N ILE A 70 -1.02 -5.10 2.64
CA ILE A 70 -1.80 -5.11 1.39
C ILE A 70 -0.86 -4.93 0.18
N GLN A 71 0.10 -4.01 0.27
CA GLN A 71 1.06 -3.80 -0.80
C GLN A 71 1.95 -5.01 -1.04
N LYS A 72 2.44 -5.66 0.03
CA LYS A 72 3.33 -6.82 -0.04
C LYS A 72 2.66 -8.04 -0.66
N TYR A 73 1.41 -8.32 -0.31
CA TYR A 73 0.76 -9.57 -0.73
C TYR A 73 -0.18 -9.41 -1.92
N TRP A 74 -0.79 -8.24 -2.12
CA TRP A 74 -1.83 -8.06 -3.14
C TRP A 74 -1.41 -7.12 -4.28
N VAL A 75 -0.75 -6.00 -3.97
CA VAL A 75 -0.30 -5.03 -4.98
C VAL A 75 0.94 -5.53 -5.72
N PHE A 76 1.95 -5.99 -4.96
CA PHE A 76 3.24 -6.46 -5.45
C PHE A 76 3.52 -7.90 -4.99
N PRO A 77 2.66 -8.87 -5.36
CA PRO A 77 2.90 -10.27 -4.99
C PRO A 77 4.27 -10.71 -5.51
N ALA A 78 5.01 -11.47 -4.71
CA ALA A 78 6.28 -12.05 -5.11
C ALA A 78 6.05 -12.90 -6.38
N ALA A 79 6.72 -12.53 -7.48
CA ALA A 79 6.68 -13.33 -8.69
C ALA A 79 7.42 -14.66 -8.43
N PRO A 80 6.93 -15.80 -8.95
CA PRO A 80 7.75 -17.01 -9.01
C PRO A 80 9.04 -16.68 -9.76
N ALA A 81 10.16 -17.29 -9.33
CA ALA A 81 11.56 -16.86 -9.48
C ALA A 81 12.15 -16.72 -10.91
N HIS A 82 11.38 -16.29 -11.91
CA HIS A 82 11.87 -15.95 -13.25
C HIS A 82 11.43 -14.53 -13.62
N CYS A 83 12.23 -13.55 -13.22
CA CYS A 83 12.23 -12.27 -13.94
C CYS A 83 13.08 -12.53 -15.21
N PRO A 84 12.50 -12.50 -16.43
CA PRO A 84 13.23 -12.85 -17.64
C PRO A 84 14.42 -11.92 -17.79
N SER A 85 15.61 -12.52 -17.93
CA SER A 85 16.88 -11.82 -18.11
C SER A 85 16.97 -11.19 -19.51
N HIS A 86 16.16 -10.16 -19.78
CA HIS A 86 16.31 -9.31 -20.97
C HIS A 86 17.38 -8.23 -20.74
N ALA A 87 18.56 -8.63 -20.28
CA ALA A 87 19.72 -7.75 -20.16
C ALA A 87 21.04 -8.45 -20.54
N ARG A 88 21.00 -9.49 -21.38
CA ARG A 88 22.22 -10.18 -21.86
C ARG A 88 22.37 -10.26 -23.38
N LEU A 89 21.55 -9.54 -24.15
CA LEU A 89 21.68 -9.49 -25.61
C LEU A 89 21.28 -8.10 -26.12
N ALA A 90 22.25 -7.19 -26.15
CA ALA A 90 22.37 -6.21 -27.21
C ALA A 90 23.81 -6.32 -27.74
N PRO A 91 24.00 -6.39 -29.07
CA PRO A 91 25.26 -6.80 -29.71
C PRO A 91 26.43 -5.84 -29.45
#